data_AF-A0A928S7C2-F1
#
_entry.id   AF-A0A928S7C2-F1
#
_cell.length_a   1.000
_cell.length_b   1.000
_cell.length_c   1.000
_cell.angle_alpha   90.00
_cell.angle_beta   90.00
_cell.angle_gamma   90.00
#
_symmetry.space_group_name_H-M   'P 1'
#
loop_
_entity.id
_entity.type
_entity.pdbx_description
1 polymer ?
#
loop_
_entity_poly.entity_id
_entity_poly.type
_entity_poly.pdbx_seq_one_letter_code
_entity_poly.pdbx_strand_id
1 'polypeptide(L)'
;MNRESPVVKRGSRSLRYRGRGYVLLEALIATTLMVLGLAIVGSAVQKAYFESLEMERRTRALMLAESKLAELDTGLIQFESLDELMEEPFGPLFPDWGYTIRIQPTVTPGLNQIRLQILYFMRNYDTEEFDFDKARVIHELFTFRMTPRRIDLATDYGLDEEAVTQLSDLLGSVGLEIPPEGFPLQDFLRSADVEAIMQLMSNEELLASMGFSRDDILARLPREVRQALGALEGGEGDGASDEEDEDE
;
A
#
# COMPACT_ATOMS: atom_id res chain seq x y z
N MET A 1 -61.72 -85.74 -10.19
CA MET A 1 -62.65 -84.60 -10.35
C MET A 1 -61.94 -83.52 -11.15
N ASN A 2 -62.20 -83.48 -12.46
CA ASN A 2 -61.63 -82.52 -13.41
C ASN A 2 -62.25 -81.13 -13.19
N ARG A 3 -61.42 -80.12 -12.95
CA ARG A 3 -61.82 -78.71 -13.07
C ARG A 3 -61.12 -78.12 -14.28
N GLU A 4 -61.89 -78.00 -15.37
CA GLU A 4 -61.51 -77.26 -16.55
C GLU A 4 -61.25 -75.80 -16.19
N SER A 5 -60.05 -75.32 -16.50
CA SER A 5 -59.66 -73.93 -16.30
C SER A 5 -60.05 -73.13 -17.54
N PRO A 6 -60.73 -71.97 -17.42
CA PRO A 6 -61.15 -71.18 -18.56
C PRO A 6 -59.95 -70.51 -19.23
N VAL A 7 -59.81 -70.77 -20.53
CA VAL A 7 -58.85 -70.10 -21.43
C VAL A 7 -59.23 -68.63 -21.56
N VAL A 8 -58.51 -67.76 -20.87
CA VAL A 8 -58.63 -66.30 -21.00
C VAL A 8 -58.04 -65.88 -22.35
N LYS A 9 -58.90 -65.61 -23.33
CA LYS A 9 -58.53 -64.95 -24.59
C LYS A 9 -57.99 -63.54 -24.28
N ARG A 10 -56.66 -63.39 -24.29
CA ARG A 10 -55.98 -62.08 -24.35
C ARG A 10 -56.34 -61.39 -25.68
N GLY A 11 -57.36 -60.54 -25.65
CA GLY A 11 -57.61 -59.59 -26.71
C GLY A 11 -56.53 -58.51 -26.71
N SER A 12 -55.48 -58.69 -27.50
CA SER A 12 -54.52 -57.63 -27.82
C SER A 12 -55.20 -56.60 -28.73
N ARG A 13 -56.01 -55.70 -28.15
CA ARG A 13 -56.53 -54.54 -28.86
C ARG A 13 -55.39 -53.55 -29.03
N SER A 14 -54.89 -53.48 -30.26
CA SER A 14 -53.96 -52.46 -30.73
C SER A 14 -54.55 -51.06 -30.53
N LEU A 15 -54.16 -50.37 -29.46
CA LEU A 15 -54.25 -48.92 -29.35
C LEU A 15 -53.13 -48.30 -30.20
N ARG A 16 -53.29 -48.35 -31.53
CA ARG A 16 -52.40 -47.65 -32.46
C ARG A 16 -53.15 -46.47 -33.05
N TYR A 17 -52.48 -45.32 -33.02
CA TYR A 17 -52.87 -44.03 -33.63
C TYR A 17 -53.80 -43.11 -32.83
N ARG A 18 -53.30 -42.59 -31.69
CA ARG A 18 -53.72 -41.27 -31.16
C ARG A 18 -52.57 -40.45 -30.55
N GLY A 19 -51.32 -40.73 -30.92
CA GLY A 19 -50.12 -40.15 -30.29
C GLY A 19 -49.35 -39.10 -31.10
N ARG A 20 -49.70 -38.82 -32.37
CA ARG A 20 -48.87 -37.94 -33.23
C ARG A 20 -48.96 -36.44 -32.89
N GLY A 21 -50.09 -35.98 -32.33
CA GLY A 21 -50.23 -34.58 -31.91
C GLY A 21 -49.44 -34.23 -30.65
N TYR A 22 -49.27 -35.20 -29.74
CA TYR A 22 -48.56 -35.00 -28.48
C TYR A 22 -47.05 -34.82 -28.68
N VAL A 23 -46.46 -35.49 -29.68
CA VAL A 23 -45.02 -35.39 -29.97
C VAL A 23 -44.62 -33.96 -30.39
N LEU A 24 -45.46 -33.27 -31.19
CA LEU A 24 -45.20 -31.88 -31.57
C LEU A 24 -45.32 -30.92 -30.39
N LEU A 25 -46.32 -31.13 -29.52
CA LEU A 25 -46.49 -30.33 -28.32
C LEU A 25 -45.31 -30.51 -27.36
N GLU A 26 -44.86 -31.74 -27.18
CA GLU A 26 -43.71 -32.07 -26.33
C GLU A 26 -42.41 -31.43 -26.87
N ALA A 27 -42.16 -31.55 -28.18
CA ALA A 27 -41.02 -30.90 -28.81
C ALA A 27 -41.06 -29.38 -28.66
N LEU A 28 -42.25 -28.77 -28.78
CA LEU A 28 -42.43 -27.33 -28.57
C LEU A 28 -42.13 -26.96 -27.11
N ILE A 29 -42.71 -27.67 -26.14
CA ILE A 29 -42.47 -27.42 -24.71
C ILE A 29 -40.98 -27.59 -24.37
N ALA A 30 -40.34 -28.65 -24.85
CA ALA A 30 -38.91 -28.89 -24.64
C ALA A 30 -38.05 -27.76 -25.23
N THR A 31 -38.38 -27.29 -26.44
CA THR A 31 -37.69 -26.18 -27.08
C THR A 31 -37.88 -24.88 -26.31
N THR A 32 -39.11 -24.58 -25.85
CA THR A 32 -39.39 -23.39 -25.04
C THR A 32 -38.63 -23.42 -23.72
N LEU A 33 -38.62 -24.56 -23.02
CA LEU A 33 -37.87 -24.73 -21.78
C LEU A 33 -36.36 -24.61 -22.01
N MET A 34 -35.85 -25.14 -23.12
CA MET A 34 -34.44 -24.99 -23.50
C MET A 34 -34.06 -23.52 -23.73
N VAL A 35 -34.86 -22.77 -24.50
CA VAL A 35 -34.62 -21.34 -24.74
C VAL A 35 -34.67 -20.55 -23.43
N LEU A 36 -35.64 -20.85 -22.56
CA LEU A 36 -35.73 -20.22 -21.25
C LEU A 36 -34.51 -20.54 -20.37
N GLY A 37 -34.05 -21.79 -20.37
CA GLY A 37 -32.84 -22.19 -19.65
C GLY A 37 -31.59 -21.45 -20.13
N LEU A 38 -31.42 -21.32 -21.46
CA LEU A 38 -30.31 -20.56 -22.05
C LEU A 38 -30.37 -19.07 -21.67
N ALA A 39 -31.55 -18.46 -21.64
CA ALA A 39 -31.71 -17.08 -21.22
C ALA A 39 -31.29 -16.86 -19.76
N ILE A 40 -31.67 -17.78 -18.86
CA ILE A 40 -31.28 -17.72 -17.44
C ILE A 40 -29.76 -17.85 -17.29
N VAL A 41 -29.14 -18.82 -17.97
CA VAL A 41 -27.68 -19.01 -17.93
C VAL A 41 -26.95 -17.79 -18.50
N GLY A 42 -27.42 -17.23 -19.62
CA GLY A 42 -26.84 -16.02 -20.20
C GLY A 42 -26.86 -14.83 -19.24
N SER A 43 -27.98 -14.62 -18.53
CA SER A 43 -28.09 -13.57 -17.51
C SER A 43 -27.12 -13.79 -16.34
N ALA A 44 -26.98 -15.04 -15.88
CA ALA A 44 -26.04 -15.37 -14.80
C ALA A 44 -24.57 -15.12 -15.20
N VAL A 45 -24.19 -15.49 -16.43
CA VAL A 45 -22.82 -15.24 -16.95
C VAL A 45 -22.53 -13.75 -17.07
N GLN A 46 -23.49 -12.97 -17.59
CA GLN A 46 -23.33 -11.52 -17.72
C GLN A 46 -23.18 -10.85 -16.34
N LYS A 47 -23.96 -11.29 -15.35
CA LYS A 47 -23.85 -10.80 -13.97
C LYS A 47 -22.48 -11.14 -13.37
N ALA A 48 -22.02 -12.39 -13.49
CA ALA A 48 -20.73 -12.82 -12.99
C ALA A 48 -19.57 -12.04 -13.62
N TYR A 49 -19.67 -11.70 -14.91
CA TYR A 49 -18.68 -10.87 -15.59
C TYR A 49 -18.59 -9.46 -14.97
N PHE A 50 -19.72 -8.78 -14.76
CA PHE A 50 -19.71 -7.46 -14.14
C PHE A 50 -19.22 -7.48 -12.68
N GLU A 51 -19.61 -8.50 -11.92
CA GLU A 51 -19.13 -8.70 -10.54
C GLU A 51 -17.61 -8.92 -10.52
N SER A 52 -17.07 -9.70 -11.47
CA SER A 52 -15.62 -9.91 -11.60
C SER A 52 -14.88 -8.60 -11.89
N LEU A 53 -15.40 -7.77 -12.79
CA LEU A 53 -14.80 -6.45 -13.09
C LEU A 53 -14.86 -5.51 -11.88
N GLU A 54 -15.95 -5.52 -11.13
CA GLU A 54 -16.07 -4.73 -9.91
C GLU A 54 -15.10 -5.22 -8.83
N MET A 55 -14.96 -6.53 -8.67
CA MET A 55 -14.02 -7.13 -7.74
C MET A 55 -12.57 -6.78 -8.10
N GLU A 56 -12.18 -6.87 -9.38
CA GLU A 56 -10.86 -6.46 -9.85
C GLU A 56 -10.57 -5.00 -9.52
N ARG A 57 -11.53 -4.10 -9.77
CA ARG A 57 -11.39 -2.67 -9.42
C ARG A 57 -11.22 -2.48 -7.92
N ARG A 58 -12.00 -3.16 -7.08
CA ARG A 58 -11.88 -3.06 -5.62
C ARG A 58 -10.52 -3.56 -5.13
N THR A 59 -10.04 -4.69 -5.65
CA THR A 59 -8.71 -5.22 -5.31
C THR A 59 -7.61 -4.25 -5.71
N ARG A 60 -7.67 -3.68 -6.93
CA ARG A 60 -6.72 -2.67 -7.38
C ARG A 60 -6.77 -1.41 -6.52
N ALA A 61 -7.97 -0.93 -6.17
CA ALA A 61 -8.15 0.22 -5.30
C ALA A 61 -7.51 0.00 -3.92
N LEU A 62 -7.66 -1.20 -3.36
CA LEU A 62 -7.06 -1.57 -2.08
C LEU A 62 -5.52 -1.57 -2.15
N MET A 63 -4.93 -2.16 -3.19
CA MET A 63 -3.48 -2.13 -3.39
C MET A 63 -2.93 -0.71 -3.53
N LEU A 64 -3.63 0.15 -4.28
CA LEU A 64 -3.27 1.56 -4.46
C LEU A 64 -3.40 2.33 -3.15
N ALA A 65 -4.42 2.04 -2.34
CA ALA A 65 -4.57 2.63 -1.03
C ALA A 65 -3.47 2.21 -0.07
N GLU A 66 -3.11 0.92 -0.03
CA GLU A 66 -2.00 0.41 0.78
C GLU A 66 -0.68 1.09 0.40
N SER A 67 -0.42 1.26 -0.90
CA SER A 67 0.75 2.01 -1.39
C SER A 67 0.78 3.44 -0.87
N LYS A 68 -0.35 4.15 -0.93
CA LYS A 68 -0.43 5.55 -0.44
C LYS A 68 -0.35 5.66 1.07
N LEU A 69 -0.91 4.70 1.80
CA LEU A 69 -0.72 4.61 3.25
C LEU A 69 0.75 4.37 3.61
N ALA A 70 1.47 3.54 2.85
CA ALA A 70 2.91 3.36 3.04
C ALA A 70 3.69 4.66 2.74
N GLU A 71 3.35 5.38 1.68
CA GLU A 71 3.94 6.69 1.38
C GLU A 71 3.70 7.70 2.52
N LEU A 72 2.49 7.73 3.09
CA LEU A 72 2.18 8.54 4.27
C LEU A 72 3.01 8.13 5.49
N ASP A 73 3.18 6.83 5.72
CA ASP A 73 3.90 6.30 6.89
C ASP A 73 5.41 6.54 6.78
N THR A 74 5.94 6.56 5.56
CA THR A 74 7.34 6.95 5.29
C THR A 74 7.57 8.46 5.35
N GLY A 75 6.52 9.27 5.48
CA GLY A 75 6.62 10.74 5.47
C GLY A 75 6.98 11.32 4.10
N LEU A 76 6.82 10.54 3.02
CA LEU A 76 7.02 11.03 1.65
C LEU A 76 5.98 12.10 1.29
N ILE A 77 4.75 11.92 1.80
CA ILE A 77 3.66 12.87 1.69
C ILE A 77 3.66 13.73 2.97
N GLN A 78 3.93 15.02 2.80
CA GLN A 78 3.84 16.01 3.87
C GLN A 78 2.66 16.94 3.58
N PHE A 79 1.97 17.35 4.64
CA PHE A 79 0.86 18.30 4.55
C PHE A 79 1.34 19.63 5.09
N GLU A 80 1.12 20.69 4.32
CA GLU A 80 1.50 22.04 4.71
C GLU A 80 0.54 22.59 5.77
N SER A 81 -0.72 22.15 5.74
CA SER A 81 -1.74 22.62 6.67
C SER A 81 -2.74 21.55 7.13
N LEU A 82 -3.29 21.76 8.33
CA LEU A 82 -4.48 21.04 8.77
C LEU A 82 -5.67 21.48 7.91
N ASP A 83 -6.52 20.54 7.49
CA ASP A 83 -7.61 20.71 6.52
C ASP A 83 -7.21 20.82 5.03
N GLU A 84 -5.96 20.53 4.69
CA GLU A 84 -5.53 20.41 3.30
C GLU A 84 -6.24 19.24 2.59
N LEU A 85 -6.71 19.53 1.37
CA LEU A 85 -7.25 18.56 0.43
C LEU A 85 -6.21 18.34 -0.65
N MET A 86 -5.61 17.15 -0.68
CA MET A 86 -4.66 16.76 -1.71
C MET A 86 -5.35 15.83 -2.70
N GLU A 87 -5.35 16.22 -3.97
CA GLU A 87 -5.93 15.46 -5.08
C GLU A 87 -4.87 15.27 -6.16
N GLU A 88 -4.56 14.01 -6.48
CA GLU A 88 -3.53 13.71 -7.47
C GLU A 88 -3.87 12.41 -8.23
N PRO A 89 -3.57 12.34 -9.55
CA PRO A 89 -3.61 11.08 -10.28
C PRO A 89 -2.46 10.15 -9.82
N PHE A 90 -2.65 8.84 -9.94
CA PHE A 90 -1.57 7.87 -9.63
C PHE A 90 -0.41 7.86 -10.65
N GLY A 91 -0.55 8.59 -11.75
CA GLY A 91 0.45 8.67 -12.82
C GLY A 91 0.18 7.72 -13.99
N PRO A 92 1.15 7.57 -14.92
CA PRO A 92 0.93 6.94 -16.23
C PRO A 92 0.70 5.43 -16.18
N LEU A 93 1.11 4.76 -15.10
CA LEU A 93 0.85 3.33 -14.89
C LEU A 93 -0.63 3.05 -14.56
N PHE A 94 -1.33 4.04 -13.99
CA PHE A 94 -2.72 3.95 -13.57
C PHE A 94 -3.50 5.21 -13.98
N PRO A 95 -3.64 5.48 -15.29
CA PRO A 95 -4.20 6.74 -15.77
C PRO A 95 -5.67 6.94 -15.37
N ASP A 96 -6.42 5.85 -15.23
CA ASP A 96 -7.84 5.86 -14.83
C ASP A 96 -8.06 5.97 -13.31
N TRP A 97 -6.99 6.16 -12.54
CA TRP A 97 -7.03 6.18 -11.09
C TRP A 97 -6.48 7.50 -10.53
N GLY A 98 -7.16 8.01 -9.52
CA GLY A 98 -6.71 9.13 -8.71
C GLY A 98 -6.95 8.84 -7.24
N TYR A 99 -6.42 9.69 -6.39
CA TYR A 99 -6.67 9.63 -4.96
C TYR A 99 -6.93 11.03 -4.40
N THR A 100 -7.69 11.06 -3.32
CA THR A 100 -7.94 12.25 -2.52
C THR A 100 -7.56 11.93 -1.09
N ILE A 101 -6.69 12.75 -0.48
CA ILE A 101 -6.38 12.68 0.94
C ILE A 101 -6.88 13.95 1.61
N ARG A 102 -7.62 13.78 2.70
CA ARG A 102 -8.06 14.88 3.56
C ARG A 102 -7.65 14.61 5.00
N ILE A 103 -6.99 15.59 5.61
CA ILE A 103 -6.65 15.56 7.03
C ILE A 103 -7.67 16.38 7.81
N GLN A 104 -8.17 15.81 8.91
CA GLN A 104 -9.07 16.47 9.83
C GLN A 104 -8.53 16.36 11.26
N PRO A 105 -8.41 17.48 12.01
CA PRO A 105 -8.04 17.40 13.41
C PRO A 105 -9.13 16.68 14.21
N THR A 106 -8.73 15.87 15.20
CA THR A 106 -9.68 15.21 16.10
C THR A 106 -9.85 16.00 17.41
N VAL A 107 -10.73 15.52 18.30
CA VAL A 107 -10.88 16.07 19.66
C VAL A 107 -9.62 15.90 20.52
N THR A 108 -8.74 14.96 20.16
CA THR A 108 -7.50 14.71 20.88
C THR A 108 -6.38 15.55 20.25
N PRO A 109 -5.74 16.47 21.01
CA PRO A 109 -4.67 17.30 20.49
C PRO A 109 -3.54 16.46 19.89
N GLY A 110 -3.09 16.84 18.70
CA GLY A 110 -2.03 16.13 17.98
C GLY A 110 -2.45 14.78 17.39
N LEU A 111 -3.73 14.39 17.45
CA LEU A 111 -4.23 13.23 16.71
C LEU A 111 -5.10 13.71 15.54
N ASN A 112 -4.73 13.31 14.33
CA ASN A 112 -5.44 13.66 13.11
C ASN A 112 -6.09 12.43 12.49
N GLN A 113 -7.30 12.61 11.96
CA GLN A 113 -7.97 11.64 11.12
C GLN A 113 -7.60 11.91 9.67
N ILE A 114 -7.01 10.92 9.02
CA ILE A 114 -6.71 10.96 7.59
C ILE A 114 -7.77 10.14 6.88
N ARG A 115 -8.45 10.77 5.92
CA ARG A 115 -9.41 10.13 5.02
C ARG A 115 -8.75 9.99 3.66
N LEU A 116 -8.54 8.75 3.21
CA LEU A 116 -8.00 8.42 1.90
C LEU A 116 -9.11 7.84 1.04
N GLN A 117 -9.38 8.47 -0.09
CA GLN A 117 -10.34 8.02 -1.09
C GLN A 117 -9.60 7.64 -2.36
N ILE A 118 -9.88 6.45 -2.90
CA ILE A 118 -9.38 6.00 -4.19
C ILE A 118 -10.49 6.15 -5.22
N LEU A 119 -10.23 6.95 -6.24
CA LEU A 119 -11.18 7.30 -7.27
C LEU A 119 -10.84 6.57 -8.57
N TYR A 120 -11.88 6.22 -9.32
CA TYR A 120 -11.78 5.63 -10.65
C TYR A 120 -12.64 6.41 -11.63
N PHE A 121 -12.02 6.83 -12.72
CA PHE A 121 -12.69 7.50 -13.83
C PHE A 121 -12.28 6.80 -15.12
N MET A 122 -13.26 6.21 -15.82
CA MET A 122 -13.00 5.61 -17.11
C MET A 122 -12.80 6.72 -18.14
N ARG A 123 -11.55 6.96 -18.54
CA ARG A 123 -11.23 8.01 -19.51
C ARG A 123 -11.89 7.70 -20.86
N ASN A 124 -12.53 8.71 -21.43
CA ASN A 124 -12.81 8.71 -22.86
C ASN A 124 -11.53 9.18 -23.58
N TYR A 125 -11.25 8.63 -24.76
CA TYR A 125 -10.04 8.90 -25.54
C TYR A 125 -9.76 10.39 -25.81
N ASP A 126 -10.75 11.26 -25.62
CA ASP A 126 -10.67 12.69 -25.89
C ASP A 126 -10.15 13.53 -24.72
N THR A 127 -9.90 12.94 -23.53
CA THR A 127 -9.46 13.69 -22.34
C THR A 127 -8.15 13.11 -21.79
N GLU A 128 -7.07 13.91 -21.88
CA GLU A 128 -5.74 13.53 -21.37
C GLU A 128 -5.64 13.69 -19.84
N GLU A 129 -6.50 14.51 -19.23
CA GLU A 129 -6.49 14.83 -17.81
C GLU A 129 -7.50 14.01 -17.00
N PHE A 130 -7.16 13.71 -15.75
CA PHE A 130 -8.04 12.99 -14.82
C PHE A 130 -9.04 13.99 -14.21
N ASP A 131 -10.34 13.73 -14.39
CA ASP A 131 -11.42 14.58 -13.89
C ASP A 131 -11.90 14.07 -12.52
N PHE A 132 -11.45 14.72 -11.45
CA PHE A 132 -11.78 14.36 -10.07
C PHE A 132 -13.27 14.51 -9.75
N ASP A 133 -13.94 15.52 -10.33
CA ASP A 133 -15.36 15.79 -10.11
C ASP A 133 -16.26 14.69 -10.68
N LYS A 134 -15.83 14.05 -11.77
CA LYS A 134 -16.55 12.93 -12.41
C LYS A 134 -16.10 11.56 -11.92
N ALA A 135 -15.02 11.48 -11.16
CA ALA A 135 -14.47 10.22 -10.71
C ALA A 135 -15.36 9.57 -9.65
N ARG A 136 -15.50 8.25 -9.71
CA ARG A 136 -16.27 7.47 -8.73
C ARG A 136 -15.33 7.00 -7.62
N VAL A 137 -15.69 7.27 -6.36
CA VAL A 137 -15.01 6.67 -5.20
C VAL A 137 -15.24 5.16 -5.21
N ILE A 138 -14.16 4.39 -5.37
CA ILE A 138 -14.19 2.92 -5.35
C ILE A 138 -13.92 2.39 -3.95
N HIS A 139 -13.02 3.05 -3.23
CA HIS A 139 -12.62 2.65 -1.89
C HIS A 139 -12.34 3.88 -1.02
N GLU A 140 -12.73 3.81 0.24
CA GLU A 140 -12.51 4.86 1.24
C GLU A 140 -11.98 4.21 2.51
N LEU A 141 -10.90 4.79 3.04
CA LEU A 141 -10.23 4.33 4.25
C LEU A 141 -10.05 5.50 5.21
N PHE A 142 -10.10 5.18 6.49
CA PHE A 142 -9.85 6.10 7.58
C PHE A 142 -8.70 5.57 8.41
N THR A 143 -7.71 6.41 8.65
CA THR A 143 -6.62 6.11 9.58
C THR A 143 -6.44 7.27 10.54
N PHE A 144 -5.89 6.98 11.72
CA PHE A 144 -5.57 7.99 12.72
C PHE A 144 -4.06 8.03 12.88
N ARG A 145 -3.50 9.23 12.74
CA ARG A 145 -2.06 9.46 12.87
C ARG A 145 -1.83 10.57 13.87
N MET A 146 -0.87 10.36 14.77
CA MET A 146 -0.40 11.45 15.61
C MET A 146 0.48 12.37 14.77
N THR A 147 0.33 13.68 14.95
CA THR A 147 1.30 14.66 14.48
C THR A 147 2.65 14.28 15.12
N PRO A 148 3.72 14.13 14.33
CA PRO A 148 5.06 13.91 14.86
C PRO A 148 5.36 15.00 15.89
N ARG A 149 5.58 14.59 17.15
CA ARG A 149 6.00 15.54 18.19
C ARG A 149 7.45 15.89 17.93
N ARG A 150 7.80 17.17 17.97
CA ARG A 150 9.20 17.59 18.01
C ARG A 150 9.82 17.06 19.30
N ILE A 151 11.00 16.46 19.16
CA ILE A 151 11.69 15.89 20.30
C ILE A 151 12.25 17.05 21.13
N ASP A 152 11.89 17.11 22.40
CA ASP A 152 12.50 18.04 23.35
C ASP A 152 13.65 17.31 24.01
N LEU A 153 14.89 17.64 23.62
CA LEU A 153 16.07 16.95 24.10
C LEU A 153 16.31 17.13 25.60
N ALA A 154 15.88 18.25 26.18
CA ALA A 154 15.99 18.48 27.60
C ALA A 154 14.95 17.64 28.37
N THR A 155 13.70 17.66 27.93
CA THR A 155 12.61 16.94 28.62
C THR A 155 12.65 15.43 28.36
N ASP A 156 12.83 15.01 27.11
CA ASP A 156 12.69 13.61 26.69
C ASP A 156 13.99 12.81 26.90
N TYR A 157 15.17 13.46 26.88
CA TYR A 157 16.47 12.81 27.03
C TYR A 157 17.27 13.27 28.26
N GLY A 158 16.79 14.30 28.98
CA GLY A 158 17.45 14.79 30.19
C GLY A 158 18.76 15.53 29.91
N LEU A 159 18.98 16.03 28.69
CA LEU A 159 20.14 16.85 28.37
C LEU A 159 20.04 18.21 29.08
N ASP A 160 21.17 18.69 29.59
CA ASP A 160 21.24 20.04 30.14
C ASP A 160 21.30 21.10 29.02
N GLU A 161 21.04 22.36 29.37
CA GLU A 161 21.02 23.47 28.41
C GLU A 161 22.37 23.64 27.68
N GLU A 162 23.48 23.28 28.34
CA GLU A 162 24.81 23.34 27.75
C GLU A 162 25.00 22.26 26.67
N ALA A 163 24.62 21.01 26.94
CA ALA A 163 24.67 19.93 25.94
C ALA A 163 23.72 20.17 24.76
N VAL A 164 22.52 20.72 25.01
CA VAL A 164 21.59 21.10 23.93
C VAL A 164 22.19 22.21 23.05
N THR A 165 22.86 23.19 23.66
CA THR A 165 23.54 24.26 22.92
C THR A 165 24.70 23.71 22.09
N GLN A 166 25.55 22.86 22.67
CA GLN A 166 26.66 22.23 21.96
C GLN A 166 26.19 21.37 20.78
N LEU A 167 25.11 20.59 20.97
CA LEU A 167 24.52 19.81 19.88
C LEU A 167 23.92 20.72 18.80
N SER A 168 23.27 21.82 19.19
CA SER A 168 22.74 22.81 18.25
C SER A 168 23.85 23.46 17.42
N ASP A 169 24.98 23.81 18.03
CA ASP A 169 26.14 24.37 17.34
C ASP A 169 26.77 23.36 16.39
N LEU A 170 26.88 22.10 16.82
CA LEU A 170 27.40 21.02 15.99
C LEU A 170 26.50 20.76 14.79
N LEU A 171 25.19 20.62 15.00
CA LEU A 171 24.23 20.43 13.91
C LEU A 171 24.18 21.66 12.98
N GLY A 172 24.30 22.87 13.54
CA GLY A 172 24.42 24.10 12.77
C GLY A 172 25.64 24.13 11.85
N SER A 173 26.75 23.52 12.27
CA SER A 173 27.95 23.38 11.42
C SER A 173 27.73 22.50 10.19
N VAL A 174 26.75 21.59 10.26
CA VAL A 174 26.33 20.71 9.14
C VAL A 174 25.14 21.31 8.36
N GLY A 175 24.80 22.58 8.62
CA GLY A 175 23.72 23.30 7.94
C GLY A 175 22.33 22.97 8.47
N LEU A 176 22.22 22.38 9.67
CA LEU A 176 20.95 22.01 10.28
C LEU A 176 20.67 22.90 11.48
N GLU A 177 19.73 23.83 11.33
CA GLU A 177 19.28 24.68 12.43
C GLU A 177 18.26 23.90 13.29
N ILE A 178 18.57 23.70 14.57
CA ILE A 178 17.60 23.15 15.52
C ILE A 178 16.72 24.31 15.99
N PRO A 179 15.42 24.35 15.67
CA PRO A 179 14.55 25.37 16.24
C PRO A 179 14.44 25.15 17.76
N PRO A 180 14.30 26.23 18.55
CA PRO A 180 14.17 26.14 20.02
C PRO A 180 12.93 25.36 20.46
N GLU A 181 11.98 25.16 19.54
CA GLU A 181 10.73 24.42 19.72
C GLU A 181 10.91 22.89 19.62
N GLY A 182 12.13 22.39 19.38
CA GLY A 182 12.48 20.96 19.43
C GLY A 182 13.01 20.41 18.10
N PHE A 183 13.60 19.21 18.17
CA PHE A 183 14.34 18.59 17.07
C PHE A 183 13.40 17.85 16.10
N PRO A 184 13.34 18.24 14.81
CA PRO A 184 12.57 17.53 13.79
C PRO A 184 13.37 16.35 13.23
N LEU A 185 13.43 15.24 13.97
CA LEU A 185 14.22 14.05 13.59
C LEU A 185 13.92 13.54 12.17
N GLN A 186 12.66 13.60 11.74
CA GLN A 186 12.26 13.13 10.40
C GLN A 186 12.84 14.01 9.29
N ASP A 187 12.80 15.33 9.46
CA ASP A 187 13.37 16.26 8.50
C ASP A 187 14.90 16.12 8.46
N PHE A 188 15.53 15.92 9.63
CA PHE A 188 16.95 15.61 9.74
C PHE A 188 17.32 14.34 8.96
N LEU A 189 16.65 13.21 9.19
CA LEU A 189 16.99 11.95 8.52
C LEU A 189 16.82 12.01 7.00
N ARG A 190 15.98 12.93 6.50
CA ARG A 190 15.73 13.12 5.07
C ARG A 190 16.77 14.04 4.42
N SER A 191 17.23 15.07 5.13
CA SER A 191 18.16 16.06 4.61
C SER A 191 19.62 15.78 4.94
N ALA A 192 19.90 15.03 6.01
CA ALA A 192 21.25 14.70 6.43
C ALA A 192 21.91 13.78 5.41
N ASP A 193 23.09 14.18 4.95
CA ASP A 193 23.95 13.31 4.18
C ASP A 193 24.65 12.29 5.10
N VAL A 194 25.27 11.29 4.49
CA VAL A 194 25.97 10.23 5.23
C VAL A 194 27.14 10.80 6.02
N GLU A 195 27.78 11.87 5.51
CA GLU A 195 28.90 12.54 6.16
C GLU A 195 28.48 13.23 7.46
N ALA A 196 27.36 13.97 7.45
CA ALA A 196 26.73 14.55 8.64
C ALA A 196 26.44 13.50 9.72
N ILE A 197 25.87 12.38 9.30
CA ILE A 197 25.55 11.26 10.19
C ILE A 197 26.85 10.68 10.77
N MET A 198 27.89 10.51 9.94
CA MET A 198 29.19 10.01 10.41
C MET A 198 29.88 10.99 11.36
N GLN A 199 29.84 12.30 11.07
CA GLN A 199 30.40 13.33 11.94
C GLN A 199 29.69 13.34 13.30
N LEU A 200 28.37 13.22 13.31
CA LEU A 200 27.58 13.10 14.54
C LEU A 200 27.97 11.85 15.35
N MET A 201 28.14 10.70 14.67
CA MET A 201 28.57 9.45 15.32
C MET A 201 30.02 9.48 15.80
N SER A 202 30.88 10.31 15.22
CA SER A 202 32.28 10.44 15.62
C SER A 202 32.47 11.27 16.90
N ASN A 203 31.46 12.05 17.30
CA ASN A 203 31.51 12.83 18.53
C ASN A 203 31.21 11.94 19.76
N GLU A 204 32.25 11.35 20.34
CA GLU A 204 32.13 10.47 21.51
C GLU A 204 31.53 11.18 22.74
N GLU A 205 31.79 12.47 22.94
CA GLU A 205 31.23 13.23 24.08
C GLU A 205 29.70 13.32 23.97
N LEU A 206 29.19 13.56 22.76
CA LEU A 206 27.77 13.59 22.48
C LEU A 206 27.11 12.21 22.66
N LEU A 207 27.75 11.15 22.17
CA LEU A 207 27.24 9.80 22.35
C LEU A 207 27.21 9.41 23.83
N ALA A 208 28.28 9.74 24.57
CA ALA A 208 28.39 9.48 26.00
C ALA A 208 27.32 10.24 26.80
N SER A 209 27.00 11.49 26.44
CA SER A 209 25.94 12.26 27.11
C SER A 209 24.55 11.68 26.89
N MET A 210 24.31 11.06 25.73
CA MET A 210 23.09 10.28 25.45
C MET A 210 23.10 8.87 26.07
N GLY A 211 24.18 8.49 26.76
CA GLY A 211 24.33 7.17 27.38
C GLY A 211 24.59 6.03 26.40
N PHE A 212 25.06 6.35 25.19
CA PHE A 212 25.45 5.36 24.18
C PHE A 212 26.96 5.34 23.99
N SER A 213 27.56 4.15 23.91
CA SER A 213 28.91 4.04 23.37
C SER A 213 28.86 3.86 21.85
N ARG A 214 29.91 4.29 21.16
CA ARG A 214 30.09 4.02 19.72
C ARG A 214 29.96 2.53 19.41
N ASP A 215 30.53 1.67 20.27
CA ASP A 215 30.47 0.22 20.13
C ASP A 215 29.05 -0.33 20.25
N ASP A 216 28.22 0.22 21.15
CA ASP A 216 26.81 -0.19 21.31
C ASP A 216 25.98 0.13 20.07
N ILE A 217 26.23 1.29 19.46
CA ILE A 217 25.55 1.71 18.23
C ILE A 217 25.99 0.80 17.07
N LEU A 218 27.31 0.60 16.90
CA LEU A 218 27.84 -0.29 15.87
C LEU A 218 27.31 -1.71 16.04
N ALA A 219 27.23 -2.23 17.27
CA ALA A 219 26.73 -3.58 17.54
C ALA A 219 25.25 -3.76 17.13
N ARG A 220 24.44 -2.70 17.17
CA ARG A 220 23.01 -2.72 16.80
C ARG A 220 22.77 -2.51 15.31
N LEU A 221 23.74 -1.98 14.57
CA LEU A 221 23.59 -1.75 13.14
C LEU A 221 23.59 -3.08 12.34
N PRO A 222 22.77 -3.16 11.27
CA PRO A 222 22.82 -4.27 10.32
C PRO A 222 24.25 -4.53 9.83
N ARG A 223 24.57 -5.79 9.54
CA ARG A 223 25.95 -6.19 9.20
C ARG A 223 26.45 -5.47 7.95
N GLU A 224 25.55 -5.18 7.02
CA GLU A 224 25.80 -4.48 5.76
C GLU A 224 26.29 -3.05 6.02
N VAL A 225 25.63 -2.33 6.93
CA VAL A 225 26.01 -0.95 7.30
C VAL A 225 27.35 -0.94 8.02
N ARG A 226 27.59 -1.88 8.92
CA ARG A 226 28.90 -2.03 9.58
C ARG A 226 30.03 -2.29 8.60
N GLN A 227 29.81 -3.13 7.59
CA GLN A 227 30.81 -3.42 6.57
C GLN A 227 31.09 -2.19 5.71
N ALA A 228 30.05 -1.43 5.34
CA ALA A 228 30.22 -0.17 4.60
C ALA A 228 31.02 0.86 5.41
N LEU A 229 30.70 1.03 6.70
CA LEU A 229 31.45 1.93 7.60
C LEU A 229 32.91 1.48 7.79
N GLY A 230 33.14 0.18 8.00
CA GLY A 230 34.50 -0.35 8.12
C GLY A 230 35.33 -0.24 6.84
N ALA A 231 34.70 -0.29 5.66
CA ALA A 231 35.37 -0.05 4.39
C ALA A 231 35.75 1.43 4.18
N LEU A 232 34.95 2.36 4.70
CA LEU A 232 35.27 3.79 4.71
C LEU A 232 36.42 4.12 5.66
N GLU A 233 36.46 3.51 6.85
CA GLU A 233 37.57 3.70 7.80
C GLU A 233 38.86 2.97 7.40
N GLY A 234 38.76 1.82 6.74
CA GLY A 234 39.91 1.00 6.33
C GLY A 234 40.49 1.34 4.95
N GLY A 235 39.86 2.24 4.20
CA GLY A 235 40.18 2.53 2.79
C GLY A 235 41.47 3.33 2.53
N GLU A 236 42.15 3.82 3.57
CA GLU A 236 43.36 4.66 3.43
C GLU A 236 44.69 3.92 3.66
N GLY A 237 44.67 2.60 3.88
CA GLY A 237 45.83 1.88 4.41
C GLY A 237 46.57 0.90 3.48
N ASP A 238 45.98 0.44 2.38
CA ASP A 238 46.66 -0.52 1.49
C ASP A 238 47.41 0.21 0.37
N GLY A 239 48.26 1.15 0.81
CA GLY A 239 49.36 1.65 -0.01
C GLY A 239 50.35 0.50 -0.16
N ALA A 240 50.21 -0.20 -1.28
CA ALA A 240 51.20 -1.13 -1.80
C ALA A 240 52.60 -0.50 -1.63
N SER A 241 53.32 -0.95 -0.60
CA SER A 241 54.76 -0.99 -0.64
C SER A 241 55.09 -2.06 -1.67
N ASP A 242 55.09 -1.66 -2.95
CA ASP A 242 55.99 -2.25 -3.93
C ASP A 242 57.41 -1.96 -3.39
N GLU A 243 57.86 -2.82 -2.47
CA GLU A 243 59.28 -3.01 -2.23
C GLU A 243 59.85 -3.53 -3.55
N GLU A 244 60.40 -2.59 -4.33
CA GLU A 244 61.33 -2.86 -5.41
C GLU A 244 62.50 -3.67 -4.82
N ASP A 245 62.41 -5.00 -4.94
CA ASP A 245 63.58 -5.88 -4.86
C ASP A 245 64.48 -5.58 -6.06
N GLU A 246 65.32 -4.55 -5.91
CA GLU A 246 66.59 -4.43 -6.62
C GLU A 246 67.55 -5.47 -6.04
N ASP A 247 67.77 -6.59 -6.75
CA ASP A 247 68.94 -7.44 -6.53
C ASP A 247 69.53 -7.94 -7.87
N GLU A 248 70.73 -7.43 -8.13
CA GLU A 248 71.95 -7.96 -8.80
C GLU A 248 71.90 -8.95 -9.99
#